data_AF-A0A7W3WJU6-F1
#
_entry.id   AF-A0A7W3WJU6-F1
#
_cell.length_a   1.000
_cell.length_b   1.000
_cell.length_c   1.000
_cell.angle_alpha   90.00
_cell.angle_beta   90.00
_cell.angle_gamma   90.00
#
_symmetry.space_group_name_H-M   'P 1'
#
loop_
_entity.id
_entity.type
_entity.pdbx_description
1 polymer ?
#
loop_
_entity_poly.entity_id
_entity_poly.type
_entity_poly.pdbx_seq_one_letter_code
_entity_poly.pdbx_strand_id
1 'polypeptide(L)'
;MAGKTGAEVEDLTRCAVLFEAADPPRTGTVVFWNAHGGPPARDEVDVVVVEDGTPVIRTVPAVRLPVADALPVLARAAGPGAGADPAAAFWGGAAAIALHLAARERLLPGVTPDGYDAWRVGPLDLDDVRRVRELVAAAPPEAYATPLAGTGGAAVRLPEPEGLVRAFLDAVADTLPRTPAAQAATGRAAFAAAEPQYVPQLRGWAEEVSAGLDSGVRVSLRIELVAAEPKTGGPG
;
A
#
# COMPACT_ATOMS: atom_id res chain seq x y z
N MET A 1 0.72 15.46 12.17
CA MET A 1 1.34 14.17 12.53
C MET A 1 2.41 14.41 13.56
N ALA A 2 2.25 13.86 14.77
CA ALA A 2 3.39 13.76 15.69
C ALA A 2 4.35 12.71 15.11
N GLY A 3 5.60 13.08 14.85
CA GLY A 3 6.62 12.12 14.42
C GLY A 3 6.81 11.07 15.52
N LYS A 4 6.82 9.79 15.14
CA LYS A 4 7.15 8.70 16.07
C LYS A 4 8.60 8.85 16.53
N THR A 5 8.85 8.63 17.82
CA THR A 5 10.22 8.64 18.35
C THR A 5 11.00 7.42 17.84
N GLY A 6 12.34 7.49 17.85
CA GLY A 6 13.18 6.38 17.40
C GLY A 6 12.95 5.09 18.20
N ALA A 7 12.66 5.21 19.50
CA ALA A 7 12.38 4.08 20.39
C ALA A 7 11.03 3.41 20.09
N GLU A 8 9.96 4.18 19.86
CA GLU A 8 8.66 3.64 19.46
C GLU A 8 8.74 2.89 18.12
N VAL A 9 9.59 3.35 17.21
CA VAL A 9 9.81 2.66 15.94
C VAL A 9 10.56 1.35 16.15
N GLU A 10 11.59 1.33 17.00
CA GLU A 10 12.35 0.11 17.30
C GLU A 10 11.47 -0.97 17.95
N ASP A 11 10.62 -0.59 18.90
CA ASP A 11 9.68 -1.52 19.55
C ASP A 11 8.73 -2.15 18.53
N LEU A 12 8.17 -1.34 17.62
CA LEU A 12 7.26 -1.84 16.57
C LEU A 12 7.93 -2.78 15.57
N THR A 13 9.24 -2.63 15.29
CA THR A 13 9.93 -3.57 14.39
C THR A 13 10.05 -4.99 14.94
N ARG A 14 9.88 -5.16 16.26
CA ARG A 14 9.92 -6.46 16.93
C ARG A 14 8.52 -7.09 17.11
N CYS A 15 7.48 -6.42 16.64
CA CYS A 15 6.12 -6.94 16.61
C CYS A 15 5.84 -7.66 15.29
N ALA A 16 5.02 -8.71 15.34
CA ALA A 16 4.43 -9.29 14.15
C ALA A 16 3.51 -8.28 13.46
N VAL A 17 3.33 -8.43 12.15
CA VAL A 17 2.62 -7.44 11.32
C VAL A 17 1.57 -8.10 10.44
N LEU A 18 0.36 -7.55 10.44
CA LEU A 18 -0.72 -7.86 9.51
C LEU A 18 -1.05 -6.65 8.63
N PHE A 19 -1.68 -6.91 7.49
CA PHE A 19 -2.28 -5.86 6.66
C PHE A 19 -3.78 -6.07 6.54
N GLU A 20 -4.54 -5.06 6.96
CA GLU A 20 -5.99 -4.97 6.79
C GLU A 20 -6.28 -4.14 5.53
N ALA A 21 -6.60 -4.82 4.43
CA ALA A 21 -6.94 -4.17 3.16
C ALA A 21 -8.26 -3.40 3.26
N ALA A 22 -8.38 -2.31 2.51
CA ALA A 22 -9.57 -1.47 2.45
C ALA A 22 -9.82 -0.93 1.03
N ASP A 23 -11.00 -0.36 0.81
CA ASP A 23 -11.37 0.37 -0.40
C ASP A 23 -11.63 1.85 -0.05
N PRO A 24 -10.87 2.81 -0.62
CA PRO A 24 -9.75 2.63 -1.53
C PRO A 24 -8.46 2.15 -0.83
N PRO A 25 -7.48 1.57 -1.55
CA PRO A 25 -6.30 0.93 -0.95
C PRO A 25 -5.56 1.78 0.10
N ARG A 26 -5.44 3.10 -0.11
CA ARG A 26 -4.76 4.00 0.85
C ARG A 26 -5.40 4.09 2.24
N THR A 27 -6.65 3.66 2.41
CA THR A 27 -7.33 3.63 3.72
C THR A 27 -7.04 2.35 4.50
N GLY A 28 -6.29 1.41 3.92
CA GLY A 28 -5.84 0.20 4.60
C GLY A 28 -4.92 0.50 5.79
N THR A 29 -4.81 -0.47 6.69
CA THR A 29 -4.06 -0.35 7.93
C THR A 29 -3.02 -1.45 8.08
N VAL A 30 -1.85 -1.07 8.59
CA VAL A 30 -0.80 -2.00 9.01
C VAL A 30 -0.93 -2.18 10.51
N VAL A 31 -1.09 -3.43 10.94
CA VAL A 31 -1.37 -3.78 12.34
C VAL A 31 -0.15 -4.46 12.94
N PHE A 32 0.45 -3.82 13.93
CA PHE A 32 1.55 -4.36 14.72
C PHE A 32 0.98 -5.03 15.97
N TRP A 33 1.32 -6.29 16.19
CA TRP A 33 0.79 -7.11 17.30
C TRP A 33 1.88 -8.00 17.90
N ASN A 34 1.64 -8.49 19.12
CA ASN A 34 2.60 -9.34 19.82
C ASN A 34 1.86 -10.43 20.61
N ALA A 35 2.04 -11.68 20.20
CA ALA A 35 1.45 -12.85 20.85
C ALA A 35 1.93 -13.07 22.29
N HIS A 36 3.14 -12.59 22.61
CA HIS A 36 3.85 -12.90 23.86
C HIS A 36 3.83 -11.75 24.89
N GLY A 37 3.21 -10.60 24.56
CA GLY A 37 3.11 -9.42 25.42
C GLY A 37 4.33 -8.47 25.37
N GLY A 38 4.16 -7.22 25.84
CA GLY A 38 5.11 -6.09 25.62
C GLY A 38 4.74 -5.27 24.37
N PRO A 39 5.05 -3.96 24.28
CA PRO A 39 4.08 -2.88 24.00
C PRO A 39 3.45 -2.87 22.60
N PRO A 40 2.18 -3.30 22.51
CA PRO A 40 1.02 -2.47 22.18
C PRO A 40 0.37 -1.94 23.49
N ALA A 41 -0.38 -0.84 23.50
CA ALA A 41 -1.77 -0.81 23.06
C ALA A 41 -2.29 0.60 22.71
N ARG A 42 -3.02 0.66 21.58
CA ARG A 42 -4.18 1.55 21.38
C ARG A 42 -5.37 0.81 20.76
N ASP A 43 -5.39 -0.52 20.76
CA ASP A 43 -6.48 -1.35 20.23
C ASP A 43 -6.26 -2.86 20.50
N GLU A 44 -7.16 -3.70 20.01
CA GLU A 44 -7.04 -5.16 19.94
C GLU A 44 -7.27 -5.69 18.50
N VAL A 45 -6.73 -6.87 18.21
CA VAL A 45 -6.94 -7.58 16.94
C VAL A 45 -7.07 -9.08 17.18
N ASP A 46 -7.96 -9.73 16.44
CA ASP A 46 -8.06 -11.17 16.43
C ASP A 46 -7.01 -11.75 15.47
N VAL A 47 -6.26 -12.73 15.96
CA VAL A 47 -5.23 -13.45 15.20
C VAL A 47 -5.39 -14.94 15.40
N VAL A 48 -4.99 -15.70 14.40
CA VAL A 48 -4.89 -17.15 14.47
C VAL A 48 -3.49 -17.51 14.93
N VAL A 49 -3.39 -18.21 16.06
CA VAL A 49 -2.15 -18.80 16.55
C VAL A 49 -2.29 -20.32 16.58
N VAL A 50 -1.17 -21.03 16.53
CA VAL A 50 -1.15 -22.49 16.65
C VAL A 50 -0.79 -22.85 18.09
N GLU A 51 -1.74 -23.45 18.81
CA GLU A 51 -1.55 -23.98 20.17
C GLU A 51 -1.68 -25.50 20.14
N ASP A 52 -0.64 -26.22 20.58
CA ASP A 52 -0.60 -27.69 20.57
C ASP A 52 -0.99 -28.31 19.21
N GLY A 53 -0.58 -27.67 18.11
CA GLY A 53 -0.88 -28.10 16.74
C GLY A 53 -2.30 -27.76 16.25
N THR A 54 -3.10 -27.06 17.05
CA THR A 54 -4.46 -26.65 16.72
C THR A 54 -4.53 -25.15 16.47
N PRO A 55 -5.08 -24.69 15.33
CA PRO A 55 -5.30 -23.26 15.10
C PRO A 55 -6.42 -22.75 16.00
N VAL A 56 -6.11 -21.73 16.80
CA VAL A 56 -7.06 -21.07 17.70
C VAL A 56 -7.03 -19.57 17.47
N ILE A 57 -8.20 -18.94 17.63
CA ILE A 57 -8.32 -17.47 17.55
C ILE A 57 -7.97 -16.89 18.92
N ARG A 58 -7.13 -15.86 18.93
CA ARG A 58 -6.76 -15.07 20.09
C ARG A 58 -6.95 -13.60 19.79
N THR A 59 -7.57 -12.89 20.73
CA THR A 59 -7.57 -11.43 20.75
C THR A 59 -6.30 -10.98 21.44
N VAL A 60 -5.48 -10.19 20.74
CA VAL A 60 -4.19 -9.70 21.23
C VAL A 60 -4.13 -8.18 21.12
N PRO A 61 -3.40 -7.48 22.01
CA PRO A 61 -3.27 -6.04 21.88
C PRO A 61 -2.48 -5.67 20.61
N ALA A 62 -2.85 -4.53 20.02
CA ALA A 62 -2.30 -4.09 18.74
C ALA A 62 -2.13 -2.56 18.63
N VAL A 63 -1.34 -2.16 17.64
CA VAL A 63 -1.23 -0.78 17.15
C VAL A 63 -1.52 -0.79 15.65
N ARG A 64 -2.58 -0.07 15.24
CA ARG A 64 -2.92 0.15 13.84
C ARG A 64 -2.33 1.46 13.35
N LEU A 65 -1.65 1.41 12.21
CA LEU A 65 -1.12 2.59 11.53
C LEU A 65 -1.69 2.67 10.11
N PRO A 66 -2.03 3.88 9.61
CA PRO A 66 -2.20 4.09 8.18
C PRO A 66 -0.96 3.63 7.41
N VAL A 67 -1.12 3.14 6.17
CA VAL A 67 0.01 2.62 5.38
C VAL A 67 1.18 3.60 5.30
N ALA A 68 0.92 4.88 5.00
CA ALA A 68 1.96 5.91 4.92
C ALA A 68 2.78 6.04 6.21
N ASP A 69 2.13 5.88 7.36
CA ASP A 69 2.73 6.02 8.69
C ASP A 69 3.51 4.77 9.14
N ALA A 70 3.22 3.62 8.52
CA ALA A 70 3.88 2.35 8.76
C ALA A 70 5.15 2.18 7.91
N LEU A 71 5.22 2.79 6.73
CA LEU A 71 6.35 2.66 5.80
C LEU A 71 7.73 2.89 6.46
N PRO A 72 7.94 3.93 7.31
CA PRO A 72 9.24 4.13 7.96
C PRO A 72 9.61 3.05 8.98
N VAL A 73 8.62 2.36 9.56
CA VAL A 73 8.83 1.23 10.49
C VAL A 73 9.20 -0.01 9.67
N LEU A 74 8.42 -0.32 8.64
CA LEU A 74 8.64 -1.46 7.76
C LEU A 74 9.98 -1.38 7.01
N ALA A 75 10.39 -0.19 6.57
CA ALA A 75 11.69 0.03 5.93
C ALA A 75 12.86 -0.30 6.87
N ARG A 76 12.72 -0.06 8.18
CA ARG A 76 13.73 -0.46 9.18
C ARG A 76 13.71 -1.96 9.45
N ALA A 77 12.53 -2.57 9.52
CA ALA A 77 12.38 -4.01 9.72
C ALA A 77 13.03 -4.83 8.58
N ALA A 78 13.02 -4.31 7.35
CA ALA A 78 13.69 -4.94 6.19
C ALA A 78 15.23 -4.84 6.22
N GLY A 79 15.81 -4.09 7.16
CA GLY A 79 17.25 -3.85 7.23
C GLY A 79 18.06 -5.08 7.66
N PRO A 80 19.26 -5.31 7.12
CA PRO A 80 20.15 -6.38 7.59
C PRO A 80 20.47 -6.23 9.08
N GLY A 81 20.36 -7.32 9.85
CA GLY A 81 20.69 -7.33 11.28
C GLY A 81 19.69 -6.57 12.18
N ALA A 82 18.51 -6.21 11.66
CA ALA A 82 17.51 -5.45 12.42
C ALA A 82 16.95 -6.20 13.64
N GLY A 83 17.11 -7.53 13.72
CA GLY A 83 16.48 -8.35 14.77
C GLY A 83 14.96 -8.22 14.78
N ALA A 84 14.38 -7.84 13.64
CA ALA A 84 12.96 -7.61 13.47
C ALA A 84 12.18 -8.93 13.47
N ASP A 85 10.89 -8.83 13.78
CA ASP A 85 9.99 -9.95 13.64
C ASP A 85 9.93 -10.40 12.16
N PRO A 86 9.88 -11.71 11.86
CA PRO A 86 9.79 -12.20 10.48
C PRO A 86 8.65 -11.60 9.66
N ALA A 87 7.46 -11.38 10.26
CA ALA A 87 6.33 -10.77 9.57
C ALA A 87 6.58 -9.28 9.29
N ALA A 88 7.22 -8.55 10.21
CA ALA A 88 7.62 -7.17 9.98
C ALA A 88 8.64 -7.07 8.83
N ALA A 89 9.63 -7.96 8.79
CA ALA A 89 10.61 -8.02 7.72
C ALA A 89 9.97 -8.38 6.36
N PHE A 90 9.01 -9.31 6.35
CA PHE A 90 8.23 -9.68 5.16
C PHE A 90 7.47 -8.47 4.57
N TRP A 91 6.70 -7.76 5.40
CA TRP A 91 5.97 -6.56 4.96
C TRP A 91 6.91 -5.40 4.60
N GLY A 92 8.08 -5.31 5.24
CA GLY A 92 9.18 -4.44 4.81
C GLY A 92 9.71 -4.77 3.41
N GLY A 93 9.85 -6.06 3.08
CA GLY A 93 10.16 -6.53 1.74
C GLY A 93 9.08 -6.17 0.72
N ALA A 94 7.81 -6.33 1.07
CA ALA A 94 6.68 -5.89 0.23
C ALA A 94 6.72 -4.38 -0.03
N ALA A 95 6.97 -3.57 1.00
CA ALA A 95 7.07 -2.13 0.89
C ALA A 95 8.23 -1.72 -0.04
N ALA A 96 9.38 -2.40 0.06
CA ALA A 96 10.52 -2.17 -0.82
C ALA A 96 10.18 -2.47 -2.29
N ILE A 97 9.42 -3.54 -2.57
CA ILE A 97 8.93 -3.84 -3.92
C ILE A 97 8.02 -2.73 -4.43
N ALA A 98 7.02 -2.30 -3.65
CA ALA A 98 6.10 -1.24 -4.05
C ALA A 98 6.83 0.07 -4.37
N LEU A 99 7.77 0.47 -3.50
CA LEU A 99 8.58 1.68 -3.70
C LEU A 99 9.49 1.56 -4.94
N HIS A 100 10.05 0.38 -5.20
CA HIS A 100 10.86 0.14 -6.39
C HIS A 100 10.02 0.23 -7.68
N LEU A 101 8.80 -0.31 -7.68
CA LEU A 101 7.86 -0.19 -8.79
C LEU A 101 7.47 1.27 -9.03
N ALA A 102 7.15 2.01 -7.95
CA ALA A 102 6.85 3.43 -8.03
C ALA A 102 8.04 4.26 -8.58
N ALA A 103 9.26 3.97 -8.14
CA ALA A 103 10.47 4.62 -8.64
C ALA A 103 10.74 4.33 -10.13
N ARG A 104 10.23 3.21 -10.64
CA ARG A 104 10.23 2.84 -12.07
C ARG A 104 9.00 3.36 -12.81
N GLU A 105 8.25 4.30 -12.22
CA GLU A 105 7.03 4.90 -12.78
C GLU A 105 5.93 3.87 -13.12
N ARG A 106 5.87 2.76 -12.37
CA ARG A 106 4.86 1.70 -12.52
C ARG A 106 3.64 1.96 -11.65
N LEU A 107 3.02 3.12 -11.83
CA LEU A 107 1.78 3.49 -11.15
C LEU A 107 0.69 3.79 -12.17
N LEU A 108 -0.49 3.22 -11.97
CA LEU A 108 -1.65 3.41 -12.84
C LEU A 108 -2.80 4.02 -12.06
N PRO A 109 -3.51 5.03 -12.62
CA PRO A 109 -4.79 5.43 -12.06
C PRO A 109 -5.82 4.30 -12.24
N GLY A 110 -6.73 4.18 -11.29
CA GLY A 110 -7.77 3.18 -11.24
C GLY A 110 -9.02 3.70 -10.54
N VAL A 111 -10.13 3.01 -10.77
CA VAL A 111 -11.34 3.19 -9.95
C VAL A 111 -11.59 1.87 -9.24
N THR A 112 -11.59 1.91 -7.92
CA THR A 112 -11.79 0.73 -7.06
C THR A 112 -13.19 0.16 -7.22
N PRO A 113 -13.48 -1.07 -6.76
CA PRO A 113 -14.83 -1.64 -6.81
C PRO A 113 -15.92 -0.69 -6.27
N ASP A 114 -15.68 -0.05 -5.13
CA ASP A 114 -16.63 0.88 -4.50
C ASP A 114 -16.65 2.27 -5.16
N GLY A 115 -15.94 2.46 -6.28
CA GLY A 115 -16.04 3.64 -7.11
C GLY A 115 -15.10 4.78 -6.72
N TYR A 116 -14.08 4.52 -5.91
CA TYR A 116 -13.12 5.54 -5.48
C TYR A 116 -11.90 5.63 -6.38
N ASP A 117 -11.32 6.83 -6.45
CA ASP A 117 -10.05 7.06 -7.13
C ASP A 117 -8.91 6.33 -6.41
N ALA A 118 -8.07 5.60 -7.14
CA ALA A 118 -6.89 4.95 -6.57
C ALA A 118 -5.71 4.94 -7.55
N TRP A 119 -4.49 4.89 -7.01
CA TRP A 119 -3.32 4.44 -7.74
C TRP A 119 -3.03 2.98 -7.40
N ARG A 120 -2.66 2.19 -8.40
CA ARG A 120 -2.23 0.79 -8.23
C ARG A 120 -0.85 0.58 -8.84
N VAL A 121 -0.13 -0.44 -8.40
CA VAL A 121 1.11 -0.82 -9.06
C VAL A 121 0.82 -1.44 -10.43
N GLY A 122 1.65 -1.13 -11.41
CA GLY A 122 1.61 -1.77 -12.73
C GLY A 122 1.96 -0.83 -13.90
N PRO A 123 2.06 -1.39 -15.13
CA PRO A 123 2.15 -2.82 -15.44
C PRO A 123 3.36 -3.49 -14.79
N LEU A 124 3.21 -4.75 -14.36
CA LEU A 124 4.30 -5.57 -13.83
C LEU A 124 4.94 -6.38 -14.97
N ASP A 125 6.26 -6.34 -15.07
CA ASP A 125 6.98 -7.26 -15.97
C ASP A 125 7.18 -8.66 -15.34
N LEU A 126 7.81 -9.57 -16.08
CA LEU A 126 8.00 -10.95 -15.61
C LEU A 126 8.90 -11.04 -14.37
N ASP A 127 9.89 -10.15 -14.25
CA ASP A 127 10.78 -10.12 -13.09
C ASP A 127 10.05 -9.54 -11.87
N ASP A 128 9.21 -8.53 -12.05
CA ASP A 128 8.34 -7.99 -11.01
C ASP A 128 7.39 -9.08 -10.47
N VAL A 129 6.73 -9.82 -11.39
CA VAL A 129 5.84 -10.95 -11.03
C VAL A 129 6.60 -12.04 -10.28
N ARG A 130 7.80 -12.41 -10.76
CA ARG A 130 8.65 -13.40 -10.10
C ARG A 130 9.03 -12.95 -8.69
N ARG A 131 9.42 -11.68 -8.52
CA ARG A 131 9.83 -11.13 -7.22
C ARG A 131 8.69 -11.14 -6.21
N VAL A 132 7.48 -10.79 -6.64
CA VAL A 132 6.27 -10.86 -5.78
C VAL A 132 5.99 -12.30 -5.37
N ARG A 133 6.06 -13.26 -6.30
CA ARG A 133 5.86 -14.68 -6.00
C ARG A 133 6.91 -15.24 -5.03
N GLU A 134 8.18 -14.88 -5.22
CA GLU A 134 9.26 -15.26 -4.30
C GLU A 134 9.01 -14.72 -2.88
N LEU A 135 8.53 -13.48 -2.77
CA LEU A 135 8.15 -12.90 -1.47
C LEU A 135 6.99 -13.68 -0.84
N VAL A 136 5.90 -13.89 -1.59
CA VAL A 136 4.71 -14.62 -1.13
C VAL A 136 5.05 -16.03 -0.66
N ALA A 137 5.92 -16.75 -1.37
CA ALA A 137 6.37 -18.08 -0.97
C ALA A 137 7.17 -18.10 0.35
N ALA A 138 7.73 -16.95 0.75
CA ALA A 138 8.45 -16.76 2.01
C ALA A 138 7.58 -16.15 3.11
N ALA A 139 6.26 -16.01 2.90
CA ALA A 139 5.36 -15.39 3.88
C ALA A 139 5.33 -16.20 5.20
N PRO A 140 5.71 -15.59 6.34
CA PRO A 140 5.54 -16.24 7.63
C PRO A 140 4.05 -16.27 8.00
N PRO A 141 3.55 -17.31 8.70
CA PRO A 141 2.13 -17.44 9.07
C PRO A 141 1.56 -16.21 9.77
N GLU A 142 2.37 -15.55 10.61
CA GLU A 142 2.03 -14.36 11.37
C GLU A 142 1.69 -13.16 10.47
N ALA A 143 2.18 -13.14 9.22
CA ALA A 143 1.94 -12.06 8.27
C ALA A 143 0.52 -12.05 7.69
N TYR A 144 -0.20 -13.16 7.78
CA TYR A 144 -1.56 -13.35 7.25
C TYR A 144 -2.47 -14.10 8.25
N ALA A 145 -2.20 -13.94 9.54
CA ALA A 145 -2.92 -14.60 10.63
C ALA A 145 -4.32 -14.02 10.94
N THR A 146 -4.83 -13.06 10.16
CA THR A 146 -6.18 -12.51 10.38
C THR A 146 -7.24 -13.61 10.13
N PRO A 147 -8.14 -13.91 11.09
CA PRO A 147 -9.16 -14.92 10.87
C PRO A 147 -10.18 -14.42 9.84
N LEU A 148 -10.48 -15.24 8.84
CA LEU A 148 -11.60 -14.98 7.95
C LEU A 148 -12.91 -15.41 8.60
N ALA A 149 -13.95 -14.58 8.47
CA ALA A 149 -15.29 -14.95 8.90
C ALA A 149 -15.72 -16.29 8.28
N GLY A 150 -16.03 -17.25 9.15
CA GLY A 150 -16.55 -18.56 8.78
C GLY A 150 -18.07 -18.56 8.77
N THR A 151 -18.68 -19.27 7.82
CA THR A 151 -20.10 -19.61 7.89
C THR A 151 -20.25 -20.90 8.70
N GLY A 152 -20.82 -20.81 9.91
CA GLY A 152 -21.38 -21.97 10.63
C GLY A 152 -20.39 -23.02 11.16
N GLY A 153 -19.55 -22.67 12.14
CA GLY A 153 -18.76 -23.65 12.91
C GLY A 153 -17.65 -24.38 12.13
N ALA A 154 -17.34 -23.95 10.92
CA ALA A 154 -16.27 -24.49 10.08
C ALA A 154 -14.87 -24.19 10.66
N ALA A 155 -13.87 -24.97 10.21
CA ALA A 155 -12.46 -24.81 10.56
C ALA A 155 -11.96 -23.37 10.32
N VAL A 156 -11.02 -22.91 11.15
CA VAL A 156 -10.37 -21.60 11.03
C VAL A 156 -9.78 -21.43 9.64
N ARG A 157 -10.04 -20.29 8.99
CA ARG A 157 -9.53 -19.94 7.65
C ARG A 157 -8.69 -18.69 7.70
N LEU A 158 -7.65 -18.67 6.87
CA LEU A 158 -6.75 -17.53 6.69
C LEU A 158 -6.90 -16.96 5.27
N PRO A 159 -6.60 -15.67 5.06
CA PRO A 159 -6.46 -15.06 3.75
C PRO A 159 -5.42 -15.77 2.88
N GLU A 160 -5.59 -15.67 1.57
CA GLU A 160 -4.58 -16.07 0.60
C GLU A 160 -3.47 -15.00 0.54
N PRO A 161 -2.18 -15.35 0.79
CA PRO A 161 -1.12 -14.36 0.92
C PRO A 161 -0.82 -13.54 -0.34
N GLU A 162 -0.96 -14.09 -1.55
CA GLU A 162 -0.72 -13.33 -2.79
C GLU A 162 -1.70 -12.15 -2.94
N GLY A 163 -2.98 -12.38 -2.66
CA GLY A 163 -4.00 -11.33 -2.66
C GLY A 163 -3.72 -10.21 -1.67
N LEU A 164 -3.29 -10.56 -0.44
CA LEU A 164 -2.90 -9.57 0.57
C LEU A 164 -1.68 -8.76 0.14
N VAL A 165 -0.64 -9.41 -0.39
CA VAL A 165 0.56 -8.72 -0.88
C VAL A 165 0.20 -7.76 -2.00
N ARG A 166 -0.58 -8.18 -3.00
CA ARG A 166 -1.00 -7.29 -4.10
C ARG A 166 -1.79 -6.08 -3.58
N ALA A 167 -2.75 -6.30 -2.68
CA ALA A 167 -3.53 -5.22 -2.07
C ALA A 167 -2.63 -4.23 -1.29
N PHE A 168 -1.60 -4.73 -0.60
CA PHE A 168 -0.65 -3.87 0.10
C PHE A 168 0.23 -3.07 -0.86
N LEU A 169 0.72 -3.66 -1.95
CA LEU A 169 1.49 -2.94 -2.97
C LEU A 169 0.67 -1.77 -3.54
N ASP A 170 -0.62 -2.01 -3.83
CA ASP A 170 -1.55 -0.98 -4.29
C ASP A 170 -1.82 0.07 -3.20
N ALA A 171 -1.95 -0.33 -1.94
CA ALA A 171 -2.12 0.61 -0.84
C ALA A 171 -0.91 1.53 -0.68
N VAL A 172 0.32 1.01 -0.80
CA VAL A 172 1.54 1.83 -0.79
C VAL A 172 1.55 2.77 -2.00
N ALA A 173 1.29 2.25 -3.20
CA ALA A 173 1.19 3.03 -4.42
C ALA A 173 0.19 4.19 -4.32
N ASP A 174 -0.99 3.94 -3.73
CA ASP A 174 -2.06 4.93 -3.57
C ASP A 174 -1.74 6.05 -2.57
N THR A 175 -0.68 5.91 -1.76
CA THR A 175 -0.21 7.00 -0.89
C THR A 175 0.74 7.98 -1.58
N LEU A 176 1.50 7.56 -2.60
CA LEU A 176 2.68 8.32 -3.06
C LEU A 176 2.35 9.60 -3.84
N PRO A 177 1.39 9.61 -4.79
CA PRO A 177 1.11 10.82 -5.58
C PRO A 177 0.37 11.92 -4.80
N ARG A 178 -0.15 11.61 -3.60
CA ARG A 178 -1.06 12.46 -2.82
C ARG A 178 -0.32 13.37 -1.84
N THR A 179 0.68 14.09 -2.34
CA THR A 179 1.43 15.04 -1.52
C THR A 179 0.56 16.24 -1.12
N PRO A 180 0.89 17.00 -0.05
CA PRO A 180 0.12 18.18 0.34
C PRO A 180 -0.07 19.24 -0.76
N ALA A 181 0.82 19.27 -1.76
CA ALA A 181 0.74 20.21 -2.89
C ALA A 181 0.04 19.62 -4.13
N ALA A 182 -0.26 18.31 -4.18
CA ALA A 182 -0.73 17.62 -5.38
C ALA A 182 -2.06 18.18 -5.89
N GLN A 183 -3.03 18.42 -5.00
CA GLN A 183 -4.33 18.98 -5.38
C GLN A 183 -4.19 20.39 -5.96
N ALA A 184 -3.34 21.23 -5.36
CA ALA A 184 -3.09 22.58 -5.85
C ALA A 184 -2.38 22.57 -7.22
N ALA A 185 -1.41 21.69 -7.41
CA ALA A 185 -0.65 21.58 -8.66
C ALA A 185 -1.49 21.05 -9.83
N THR A 186 -2.44 20.15 -9.55
CA THR A 186 -3.30 19.53 -10.58
C THR A 186 -4.62 20.25 -10.81
N GLY A 187 -5.02 21.13 -9.87
CA GLY A 187 -6.32 21.81 -9.89
C GLY A 187 -7.52 20.89 -9.68
N ARG A 188 -7.31 19.62 -9.27
CA ARG A 188 -8.35 18.60 -9.09
C ARG A 188 -8.09 17.75 -7.86
N ALA A 189 -9.15 17.27 -7.22
CA ALA A 189 -9.03 16.36 -6.08
C ALA A 189 -8.80 14.90 -6.50
N ALA A 190 -9.48 14.43 -7.55
CA ALA A 190 -9.36 13.06 -8.03
C ALA A 190 -7.91 12.71 -8.41
N PHE A 191 -7.39 11.62 -7.83
CA PHE A 191 -6.03 11.10 -7.92
C PHE A 191 -4.94 11.94 -7.23
N ALA A 192 -5.30 13.02 -6.53
CA ALA A 192 -4.35 13.97 -5.94
C ALA A 192 -4.61 14.30 -4.46
N ALA A 193 -5.86 14.37 -4.03
CA ALA A 193 -6.23 14.61 -2.64
C ALA A 193 -5.97 13.37 -1.77
N ALA A 194 -5.71 13.56 -0.48
CA ALA A 194 -5.61 12.44 0.47
C ALA A 194 -6.96 11.77 0.68
N GLU A 195 -8.03 12.56 0.76
CA GLU A 195 -9.40 12.08 0.94
C GLU A 195 -9.88 11.24 -0.26
N PRO A 196 -10.57 10.09 -0.03
CA PRO A 196 -11.31 9.35 -1.04
C PRO A 196 -12.22 10.21 -1.91
N GLN A 197 -12.04 10.15 -3.24
CA GLN A 197 -12.91 10.81 -4.20
C GLN A 197 -13.76 9.76 -4.91
N TYR A 198 -15.08 9.85 -4.76
CA TYR A 198 -16.01 8.97 -5.47
C TYR A 198 -16.10 9.41 -6.94
N VAL A 199 -15.59 8.58 -7.85
CA VAL A 199 -15.43 8.87 -9.29
C VAL A 199 -15.78 7.68 -10.19
N PRO A 200 -16.91 6.98 -9.99
CA PRO A 200 -17.27 5.82 -10.80
C PRO A 200 -17.30 6.11 -12.32
N GLN A 201 -17.63 7.35 -12.70
CA GLN A 201 -17.62 7.83 -14.09
C GLN A 201 -16.24 7.78 -14.77
N LEU A 202 -15.15 7.68 -14.01
CA LEU A 202 -13.78 7.62 -14.55
C LEU A 202 -13.30 6.18 -14.80
N ARG A 203 -14.12 5.16 -14.53
CA ARG A 203 -13.73 3.74 -14.66
C ARG A 203 -13.26 3.40 -16.07
N GLY A 204 -14.06 3.72 -17.09
CA GLY A 204 -13.70 3.45 -18.49
C GLY A 204 -12.41 4.14 -18.92
N TRP A 205 -12.24 5.41 -18.54
CA TRP A 205 -10.99 6.14 -18.78
C TRP A 205 -9.78 5.47 -18.11
N ALA A 206 -9.91 5.02 -16.86
CA ALA A 206 -8.82 4.38 -16.14
C ALA A 206 -8.45 3.01 -16.74
N GLU A 207 -9.44 2.26 -17.22
CA GLU A 207 -9.24 0.99 -17.94
C GLU A 207 -8.52 1.21 -19.28
N GLU A 208 -8.90 2.23 -20.05
CA GLU A 208 -8.23 2.62 -21.29
C GLU A 208 -6.76 3.02 -21.05
N VAL A 209 -6.49 3.82 -20.01
CA VAL A 209 -5.12 4.21 -19.63
C VAL A 209 -4.28 2.98 -19.27
N SER A 210 -4.85 2.02 -18.52
CA SER A 210 -4.19 0.76 -18.19
C SER A 210 -3.82 -0.03 -19.46
N ALA A 211 -4.80 -0.26 -20.34
CA ALA A 211 -4.61 -1.05 -21.55
C ALA A 211 -3.56 -0.43 -22.49
N GLY A 212 -3.52 0.90 -22.59
CA GLY A 212 -2.49 1.61 -23.35
C GLY A 212 -1.08 1.38 -22.79
N LEU A 213 -0.93 1.38 -21.47
CA LEU A 213 0.35 1.16 -20.81
C LEU A 213 0.81 -0.29 -20.81
N ASP A 214 -0.13 -1.25 -20.72
CA ASP A 214 0.14 -2.68 -20.88
C ASP A 214 0.65 -3.02 -22.30
N SER A 215 0.20 -2.26 -23.31
CA SER A 215 0.66 -2.43 -24.70
C SER A 215 2.08 -1.89 -24.96
N GLY A 216 2.68 -1.17 -24.01
CA GLY A 216 3.99 -0.54 -24.16
C GLY A 216 3.99 0.79 -24.95
N VAL A 217 2.82 1.31 -25.32
CA VAL A 217 2.68 2.58 -26.05
C VAL A 217 2.65 3.75 -25.06
N ARG A 218 3.52 4.75 -25.24
CA ARG A 218 3.58 5.97 -24.41
C ARG A 218 3.32 7.20 -25.28
N VAL A 219 2.40 8.07 -24.85
CA VAL A 219 2.15 9.39 -25.48
C VAL A 219 2.88 10.46 -24.66
N SER A 220 3.62 11.35 -25.32
CA SER A 220 4.28 12.50 -24.69
C SER A 220 3.77 13.80 -25.31
N LEU A 221 3.33 14.75 -24.47
CA LEU A 221 2.94 16.09 -24.88
C LEU A 221 3.99 17.09 -24.41
N ARG A 222 4.62 17.80 -25.35
CA ARG A 222 5.50 18.93 -25.08
C ARG A 222 4.79 20.22 -25.51
N ILE A 223 4.59 21.13 -24.56
CA ILE A 223 4.02 22.45 -24.83
C ILE A 223 5.18 23.45 -24.83
N GLU A 224 5.40 24.12 -25.96
CA GLU A 224 6.30 25.25 -26.06
C GLU A 224 5.49 26.54 -26.13
N LEU A 225 5.70 27.41 -25.14
CA LEU A 225 5.09 28.74 -25.12
C LEU A 225 5.96 29.66 -25.98
N VAL A 226 5.45 30.08 -27.13
CA VAL A 226 6.12 31.06 -27.99
C VAL A 226 5.67 32.45 -27.57
N ALA A 227 6.62 33.35 -27.29
CA ALA A 227 6.28 34.74 -26.99
C ALA A 227 5.62 35.40 -28.21
N ALA A 228 4.51 36.11 -27.99
CA ALA A 228 3.88 36.90 -29.04
C ALA A 228 4.82 38.04 -29.45
N GLU A 229 5.11 38.16 -30.76
CA GLU A 229 5.90 39.29 -31.26
C GLU A 229 5.22 40.61 -30.90
N PRO A 230 5.98 41.61 -30.40
CA PRO A 230 5.41 42.93 -30.17
C PRO A 230 4.93 43.49 -31.51
N LYS A 231 3.63 43.81 -31.60
CA LYS A 231 3.10 44.57 -32.73
C LYS A 231 3.83 45.92 -32.76
N THR A 232 4.81 46.06 -33.66
CA THR A 232 5.38 47.35 -33.99
C THR A 232 4.29 48.18 -34.66
N GLY A 233 3.65 49.06 -33.89
CA GLY A 233 2.85 50.13 -34.44
C GLY A 233 3.74 51.01 -35.30
N GLY A 234 3.46 51.07 -36.60
CA GLY A 234 4.15 51.97 -37.52
C GLY A 234 3.84 53.43 -37.17
N PRO A 235 4.80 54.36 -37.30
CA PRO A 235 4.54 55.77 -37.11
C PRO A 235 3.70 56.31 -38.27
N GLY A 236 2.55 56.90 -37.94
CA GLY A 236 1.76 57.75 -38.84
C GLY A 236 2.16 59.21 -38.73
#